data_AF-A0A3L6FSJ3-F1
#
_entry.id   AF-A0A3L6FSJ3-F1
#
_cell.length_a   1.000
_cell.length_b   1.000
_cell.length_c   1.000
_cell.angle_alpha   90.00
_cell.angle_beta   90.00
_cell.angle_gamma   90.00
#
_symmetry.space_group_name_H-M   'P 1'
#
loop_
_entity.id
_entity.type
_entity.pdbx_description
1 polymer ?
#
loop_
_entity_poly.entity_id
_entity_poly.type
_entity_poly.pdbx_seq_one_letter_code
_entity_poly.pdbx_strand_id
1 'polypeptide(L)'
;VWQSLLLNLAYLKLSILSFQLQISNNTIVIRPSMVKVKADPKLCRMKSLSSLEIVSTSHQSNRTSTSRILIALLHYGGVKAEYFMELLHNAIEGVNNARYSFRHALKLAYGYANMEDSMLERMIHSGIPLEEPYLLSRLSFMAKQEMKVFREGKLPIDECYYLMGTTDPTGTLKPNEVCVIL
;
A
#
# COMPACT_ATOMS: atom_id res chain seq x y z
N VAL A 1 12.18 -5.85 -0.82
CA VAL A 1 12.05 -6.15 0.64
C VAL A 1 11.09 -7.32 0.80
N TRP A 2 11.31 -8.24 1.74
CA TRP A 2 10.46 -9.42 1.92
C TRP A 2 9.92 -9.48 3.35
N GLN A 3 8.67 -9.93 3.50
CA GLN A 3 8.17 -10.41 4.78
C GLN A 3 8.24 -11.93 4.76
N SER A 4 8.99 -12.52 5.69
CA SER A 4 9.28 -13.95 5.69
C SER A 4 9.00 -14.57 7.04
N LEU A 5 8.55 -15.83 7.01
CA LEU A 5 8.53 -16.73 8.15
C LEU A 5 9.69 -17.70 7.94
N LEU A 6 10.62 -17.78 8.91
CA LEU A 6 11.63 -18.83 8.90
C LEU A 6 11.14 -19.92 9.84
N LEU A 7 10.53 -20.95 9.25
CA LEU A 7 10.16 -22.19 9.93
C LEU A 7 11.34 -23.14 9.85
N ASN A 8 11.90 -23.44 11.01
CA ASN A 8 12.82 -24.55 11.22
C ASN A 8 12.19 -25.40 12.34
N LEU A 9 12.20 -26.73 12.25
CA LEU A 9 11.53 -27.64 13.20
C LEU A 9 11.96 -27.49 14.68
N ALA A 10 12.92 -26.61 14.97
CA ALA A 10 13.36 -26.24 16.32
C ALA A 10 13.12 -24.74 16.70
N TYR A 11 12.64 -23.89 15.79
CA TYR A 11 12.53 -22.43 16.00
C TYR A 11 11.42 -21.77 15.17
N LEU A 12 10.70 -20.82 15.78
CA LEU A 12 9.87 -19.84 15.08
C LEU A 12 10.63 -18.51 14.93
N LYS A 13 10.81 -18.03 13.70
CA LYS A 13 11.39 -16.72 13.40
C LYS A 13 10.44 -15.91 12.51
N LEU A 14 10.11 -14.71 12.96
CA LEU A 14 9.21 -13.79 12.27
C LEU A 14 9.94 -12.46 12.07
N SER A 15 10.11 -12.03 10.81
CA SER A 15 10.84 -10.80 10.52
C SER A 15 10.65 -10.32 9.09
N ILE A 16 10.90 -9.02 8.92
CA ILE A 16 11.13 -8.39 7.63
C ILE A 16 12.59 -8.64 7.23
N LEU A 17 12.82 -9.24 6.06
CA LEU A 17 14.14 -9.41 5.46
C LEU A 17 14.32 -8.36 4.36
N SER A 18 15.20 -7.40 4.60
CA SER A 18 15.72 -6.51 3.56
C SER A 18 16.90 -7.19 2.87
N PHE A 19 16.88 -7.25 1.54
CA PHE A 19 18.08 -7.60 0.77
C PHE A 19 19.11 -6.49 1.00
N GLN A 20 20.16 -6.78 1.76
CA GLN A 20 21.33 -5.92 1.80
C GLN A 20 22.08 -6.10 0.48
N LEU A 21 22.21 -5.03 -0.31
CA LEU A 21 23.05 -4.94 -1.51
C LEU A 21 24.55 -5.23 -1.25
N GLN A 22 24.92 -5.49 0.02
CA GLN A 22 26.29 -5.71 0.48
C GLN A 22 26.56 -7.16 0.91
N ILE A 23 25.60 -8.08 0.76
CA ILE A 23 25.83 -9.51 1.03
C ILE A 23 26.37 -10.16 -0.25
N SER A 24 27.69 -10.11 -0.42
CA SER A 24 28.37 -11.13 -1.21
C SER A 24 28.18 -12.49 -0.50
N ASN A 25 27.64 -13.49 -1.19
CA ASN A 25 27.63 -14.94 -0.85
C ASN A 25 26.37 -15.56 -0.19
N ASN A 26 25.16 -15.37 -0.75
CA ASN A 26 23.97 -16.21 -0.47
C ASN A 26 23.66 -16.47 1.03
N THR A 27 24.02 -15.55 1.92
CA THR A 27 23.94 -15.75 3.37
C THR A 27 22.81 -14.93 3.97
N ILE A 28 21.99 -15.55 4.82
CA ILE A 28 20.91 -14.86 5.54
C ILE A 28 21.39 -14.53 6.95
N VAL A 29 21.43 -13.24 7.29
CA VAL A 29 21.80 -12.78 8.64
C VAL A 29 20.54 -12.68 9.50
N ILE A 30 20.56 -13.34 10.67
CA ILE A 30 19.45 -13.35 11.62
C ILE A 30 19.86 -12.57 12.87
N ARG A 31 19.14 -11.48 13.16
CA ARG A 31 19.35 -10.68 14.38
C ARG A 31 18.69 -11.34 15.59
N PRO A 32 19.20 -11.12 16.82
CA PRO A 32 18.60 -11.66 18.04
C PRO A 32 17.10 -11.36 18.18
N SER A 33 16.65 -10.16 17.80
CA SER A 33 15.25 -9.73 17.85
C SER A 33 14.30 -10.51 16.93
N MET A 34 14.84 -11.19 15.91
CA MET A 34 14.09 -12.01 14.94
C MET A 34 13.83 -13.43 15.47
N VAL A 35 14.51 -13.84 16.54
CA VAL A 35 14.34 -15.15 17.19
C VAL A 35 13.23 -15.06 18.24
N LYS A 36 12.11 -15.75 18.03
CA LYS A 36 10.96 -15.70 18.96
C LYS A 36 11.00 -16.77 20.05
N VAL A 37 11.59 -17.92 19.73
CA VAL A 37 11.71 -19.06 20.64
C VAL A 37 13.16 -19.54 20.60
N LYS A 38 13.74 -19.94 21.74
CA LYS A 38 15.07 -20.56 21.77
C LYS A 38 14.96 -22.05 21.42
N ALA A 39 16.05 -22.69 20.99
CA ALA A 39 16.01 -24.13 20.75
C ALA A 39 15.59 -24.83 22.03
N ASP A 40 14.74 -25.84 21.86
CA ASP A 40 14.54 -26.83 22.90
C ASP A 40 15.83 -27.68 23.02
N PRO A 41 16.51 -27.67 24.18
CA PRO A 41 17.67 -28.52 24.42
C PRO A 41 17.38 -30.01 24.22
N LYS A 42 16.12 -30.45 24.40
CA LYS A 42 15.69 -31.84 24.23
C LYS A 42 15.63 -32.25 22.75
N LEU A 43 15.54 -31.29 21.84
CA LEU A 43 15.48 -31.52 20.39
C LEU A 43 16.85 -31.34 19.70
N CYS A 44 17.93 -31.07 20.45
CA CYS A 44 19.29 -30.88 19.92
C CYS A 44 19.83 -32.05 19.07
N ARG A 45 19.26 -33.27 19.23
CA ARG A 45 19.67 -34.47 18.47
C ARG A 45 18.88 -34.68 17.18
N MET A 46 17.82 -33.91 16.92
CA MET A 46 17.06 -33.99 15.68
C MET A 46 17.71 -33.14 14.59
N LYS A 47 17.73 -33.66 13.35
CA LYS A 47 18.27 -32.94 12.19
C LYS A 47 17.38 -31.73 11.90
N SER A 48 17.89 -30.53 12.13
CA SER A 48 17.17 -29.29 11.82
C SER A 48 17.11 -29.09 10.30
N LEU A 49 15.92 -28.82 9.76
CA LEU A 49 15.73 -28.43 8.37
C LEU A 49 15.74 -26.90 8.27
N SER A 50 16.78 -26.34 7.65
CA SER A 50 16.87 -24.90 7.39
C SER A 50 16.11 -24.54 6.11
N SER A 51 14.80 -24.36 6.21
CA SER A 51 13.96 -23.81 5.14
C SER A 51 13.63 -22.35 5.37
N LEU A 52 13.63 -21.56 4.30
CA LEU A 52 13.12 -20.18 4.27
C LEU A 52 11.71 -20.21 3.66
N GLU A 53 10.72 -19.69 4.36
CA GLU A 53 9.36 -19.52 3.84
C GLU A 53 9.07 -18.02 3.64
N ILE A 54 8.66 -17.66 2.43
CA ILE A 54 8.34 -16.27 2.09
C ILE A 54 6.84 -16.10 2.21
N VAL A 55 6.41 -15.17 3.07
CA VAL A 55 4.99 -14.92 3.38
C VAL A 55 4.44 -13.82 2.48
N SER A 56 5.26 -12.79 2.24
CA SER A 56 4.91 -11.67 1.39
C SER A 56 6.16 -10.99 0.85
N THR A 57 5.99 -10.19 -0.19
CA THR A 57 7.06 -9.55 -0.93
C THR A 57 6.72 -8.08 -1.13
N SER A 58 7.73 -7.22 -1.25
CA SER A 58 7.50 -5.83 -1.62
C SER A 58 7.06 -5.78 -3.08
N HIS A 59 5.82 -5.36 -3.28
CA HIS A 59 5.30 -5.04 -4.59
C HIS A 59 5.26 -3.51 -4.76
N GLN A 60 5.12 -3.04 -6.00
CA GLN A 60 4.85 -1.64 -6.25
C GLN A 60 3.59 -1.23 -5.48
N SER A 61 3.73 -0.23 -4.60
CA SER A 61 2.61 0.21 -3.77
C SER A 61 1.65 1.04 -4.61
N ASN A 62 0.39 0.67 -4.60
CA ASN A 62 -0.66 1.52 -5.13
C ASN A 62 -0.86 2.73 -4.22
N ARG A 63 -1.38 3.81 -4.80
CA ARG A 63 -1.85 4.95 -4.03
C ARG A 63 -2.92 4.49 -3.05
N THR A 64 -2.86 5.03 -1.83
CA THR A 64 -3.80 4.70 -0.76
C THR A 64 -4.53 5.95 -0.29
N SER A 65 -5.57 5.74 0.51
CA SER A 65 -6.34 6.81 1.16
C SER A 65 -5.99 6.89 2.65
N THR A 66 -6.19 8.07 3.22
CA THR A 66 -6.10 8.26 4.67
C THR A 66 -7.36 7.76 5.37
N SER A 67 -7.21 7.17 6.55
CA SER A 67 -8.36 6.76 7.36
C SER A 67 -8.83 7.88 8.29
N ARG A 68 -10.10 7.83 8.70
CA ARG A 68 -10.67 8.72 9.72
C ARG A 68 -9.84 8.81 11.01
N ILE A 69 -9.17 7.70 11.38
CA ILE A 69 -8.32 7.64 12.57
C ILE A 69 -7.06 8.48 12.35
N LEU A 70 -6.40 8.32 11.20
CA LEU A 70 -5.22 9.09 10.86
C LEU A 70 -5.53 10.59 10.74
N ILE A 71 -6.68 10.94 10.14
CA ILE A 71 -7.15 12.33 10.06
C ILE A 71 -7.29 12.92 11.47
N ALA A 72 -7.93 12.20 12.41
CA ALA A 72 -8.08 12.66 13.78
C ALA A 72 -6.72 12.86 14.49
N LEU A 73 -5.76 11.94 14.29
CA LEU A 73 -4.42 12.04 14.86
C LEU A 73 -3.63 13.22 14.28
N LEU A 74 -3.72 13.44 12.96
CA LEU A 74 -3.06 14.57 12.31
C LEU A 74 -3.66 15.91 12.75
N HIS A 75 -4.98 15.97 12.91
CA HIS A 75 -5.65 17.16 13.43
C HIS A 75 -5.22 17.44 14.87
N TYR A 76 -5.17 16.41 15.72
CA TYR A 76 -4.62 16.51 17.08
C TYR A 76 -3.16 16.99 17.08
N GLY A 77 -2.37 16.57 16.10
CA GLY A 77 -1.00 17.02 15.86
C GLY A 77 -0.87 18.45 15.29
N GLY A 78 -1.99 19.17 15.08
CA GLY A 78 -1.99 20.57 14.65
C GLY A 78 -2.31 20.81 13.17
N VAL A 79 -2.64 19.77 12.40
CA VAL A 79 -3.11 19.95 11.02
C VAL A 79 -4.51 20.58 11.03
N LYS A 80 -4.67 21.68 10.29
CA LYS A 80 -5.94 22.42 10.21
C LYS A 80 -7.08 21.58 9.63
N ALA A 81 -8.28 21.72 10.17
CA ALA A 81 -9.45 20.97 9.70
C ALA A 81 -9.82 21.33 8.26
N GLU A 82 -9.60 22.60 7.88
CA GLU A 82 -9.87 23.15 6.55
C GLU A 82 -9.12 22.38 5.46
N TYR A 83 -7.89 21.92 5.74
CA TYR A 83 -7.11 21.11 4.82
C TYR A 83 -7.84 19.81 4.42
N PHE A 84 -8.39 19.09 5.40
CA PHE A 84 -9.13 17.85 5.13
C PHE A 84 -10.47 18.12 4.45
N MET A 85 -11.14 19.23 4.79
CA MET A 85 -12.39 19.63 4.16
C MET A 85 -12.19 20.01 2.68
N GLU A 86 -11.09 20.68 2.36
CA GLU A 86 -10.72 20.99 0.97
C GLU A 86 -10.43 19.71 0.17
N LEU A 87 -9.68 18.76 0.73
CA LEU A 87 -9.44 17.45 0.10
C LEU A 87 -10.75 16.71 -0.18
N LEU A 88 -11.66 16.67 0.80
CA LEU A 88 -12.98 16.06 0.63
C LEU A 88 -13.81 16.76 -0.44
N HIS A 89 -13.81 18.09 -0.45
CA HIS A 89 -14.55 18.89 -1.44
C HIS A 89 -14.05 18.60 -2.86
N ASN A 90 -12.74 18.67 -3.07
CA ASN A 90 -12.10 18.39 -4.36
C ASN A 90 -12.36 16.95 -4.81
N ALA A 91 -12.36 15.98 -3.90
CA ALA A 91 -12.67 14.59 -4.20
C ALA A 91 -14.14 14.40 -4.64
N ILE A 92 -15.09 15.00 -3.92
CA ILE A 92 -16.52 14.97 -4.26
C ILE A 92 -16.77 15.63 -5.61
N GLU A 93 -16.19 16.81 -5.83
CA GLU A 93 -16.29 17.53 -7.10
C GLU A 93 -15.77 16.67 -8.25
N GLY A 94 -14.60 16.05 -8.07
CA GLY A 94 -14.01 15.19 -9.09
C GLY A 94 -14.90 14.00 -9.45
N VAL A 95 -15.53 13.37 -8.46
CA VAL A 95 -16.48 12.26 -8.68
C VAL A 95 -17.75 12.73 -9.39
N ASN A 96 -18.31 13.87 -8.99
CA ASN A 96 -19.51 14.43 -9.62
C ASN A 96 -19.26 14.83 -11.08
N ASN A 97 -18.07 15.35 -11.38
CA ASN A 97 -17.67 15.77 -12.71
C ASN A 97 -17.22 14.62 -13.63
N ALA A 98 -17.09 13.39 -13.11
CA ALA A 98 -16.62 12.24 -13.89
C ALA A 98 -17.53 11.90 -15.09
N ARG A 99 -18.79 12.33 -15.09
CA ARG A 99 -19.71 12.11 -16.23
C ARG A 99 -19.60 13.17 -17.33
N TYR A 100 -18.97 14.31 -17.04
CA TYR A 100 -18.92 15.47 -17.93
C TYR A 100 -17.51 15.81 -18.39
N SER A 101 -16.49 15.21 -17.78
CA SER A 101 -15.09 15.56 -18.00
C SER A 101 -14.25 14.30 -18.16
N PHE A 102 -13.64 14.15 -19.34
CA PHE A 102 -12.73 13.03 -19.63
C PHE A 102 -11.62 12.91 -18.60
N ARG A 103 -11.06 14.03 -18.13
CA ARG A 103 -10.04 14.05 -17.08
C ARG A 103 -10.53 13.40 -15.78
N HIS A 104 -11.74 13.76 -15.35
CA HIS A 104 -12.33 13.23 -14.13
C HIS A 104 -12.79 11.77 -14.30
N ALA A 105 -13.33 11.44 -15.48
CA ALA A 105 -13.68 10.07 -15.86
C ALA A 105 -12.45 9.15 -15.81
N LEU A 106 -11.33 9.59 -16.38
CA LEU A 106 -10.06 8.85 -16.33
C LEU A 106 -9.55 8.70 -14.90
N LYS A 107 -9.55 9.78 -14.09
CA LYS A 107 -9.10 9.69 -12.69
C LYS A 107 -9.93 8.68 -11.89
N LEU A 108 -11.25 8.67 -12.10
CA LEU A 108 -12.16 7.70 -11.47
C LEU A 108 -11.93 6.28 -12.00
N ALA A 109 -11.79 6.10 -13.32
CA ALA A 109 -11.56 4.79 -13.93
C ALA A 109 -10.23 4.17 -13.49
N TYR A 110 -9.16 4.96 -13.46
CA TYR A 110 -7.82 4.53 -13.06
C TYR A 110 -7.79 3.97 -11.63
N GLY A 111 -8.54 4.58 -10.69
CA GLY A 111 -8.64 4.07 -9.31
C GLY A 111 -9.18 2.64 -9.20
N TYR A 112 -9.93 2.18 -10.21
CA TYR A 112 -10.57 0.86 -10.26
C TYR A 112 -9.98 -0.05 -11.34
N ALA A 113 -9.05 0.42 -12.17
CA ALA A 113 -8.41 -0.38 -13.23
C ALA A 113 -7.63 -1.59 -12.69
N ASN A 114 -7.32 -1.61 -11.39
CA ASN A 114 -6.73 -2.77 -10.72
C ASN A 114 -7.77 -3.79 -10.21
N MET A 115 -9.05 -3.42 -10.16
CA MET A 115 -10.16 -4.29 -9.71
C MET A 115 -10.97 -4.87 -10.87
N GLU A 116 -11.02 -4.16 -12.00
CA GLU A 116 -11.78 -4.54 -13.19
C GLU A 116 -10.91 -4.39 -14.44
N ASP A 117 -11.24 -5.12 -15.49
CA ASP A 117 -10.56 -5.04 -16.78
C ASP A 117 -10.40 -3.57 -17.20
N SER A 118 -9.20 -3.18 -17.63
CA SER A 118 -8.81 -1.80 -18.04
C SER A 118 -9.62 -1.22 -19.23
N MET A 119 -10.72 -1.87 -19.60
CA MET A 119 -11.61 -1.54 -20.68
C MET A 119 -12.19 -0.12 -20.54
N LEU A 120 -12.62 0.30 -19.35
CA LEU A 120 -13.19 1.64 -19.17
C LEU A 120 -12.16 2.74 -19.44
N GLU A 121 -10.94 2.57 -18.91
CA GLU A 121 -9.82 3.47 -19.19
C GLU A 121 -9.52 3.52 -20.70
N ARG A 122 -9.47 2.35 -21.37
CA ARG A 122 -9.27 2.28 -22.83
C ARG A 122 -10.38 2.95 -23.62
N MET A 123 -11.65 2.78 -23.23
CA MET A 123 -12.80 3.44 -23.87
C MET A 123 -12.67 4.96 -23.80
N ILE A 124 -12.37 5.48 -22.60
CA ILE A 124 -12.20 6.92 -22.37
C ILE A 124 -10.98 7.45 -23.15
N HIS A 125 -9.85 6.72 -23.14
CA HIS A 125 -8.67 7.08 -23.94
C HIS A 125 -8.91 7.04 -25.44
N SER A 126 -9.79 6.17 -25.92
CA SER A 126 -10.18 6.08 -27.33
C SER A 126 -11.14 7.20 -27.76
N GLY A 127 -11.49 8.12 -26.85
CA GLY A 127 -12.38 9.23 -27.13
C GLY A 127 -13.85 8.83 -27.24
N ILE A 128 -14.25 7.67 -26.69
CA ILE A 128 -15.66 7.29 -26.63
C ILE A 128 -16.42 8.33 -25.78
N PRO A 129 -17.56 8.87 -26.27
CA PRO A 129 -18.35 9.85 -25.53
C PRO A 129 -18.76 9.33 -24.14
N LEU A 130 -18.70 10.18 -23.12
CA LEU A 130 -19.06 9.80 -21.75
C LEU A 130 -20.55 9.48 -21.58
N GLU A 131 -21.37 9.93 -22.54
CA GLU A 131 -22.79 9.65 -22.64
C GLU A 131 -23.09 8.26 -23.21
N GLU A 132 -22.08 7.54 -23.71
CA GLU A 132 -22.24 6.17 -24.18
C GLU A 132 -22.86 5.32 -23.05
N PRO A 133 -23.99 4.64 -23.27
CA PRO A 133 -24.79 4.05 -22.19
C PRO A 133 -24.02 3.09 -21.28
N TYR A 134 -23.14 2.26 -21.84
CA TYR A 134 -22.33 1.34 -21.05
C TYR A 134 -21.33 2.12 -20.19
N LEU A 135 -20.54 3.02 -20.78
CA LEU A 135 -19.56 3.86 -20.10
C LEU A 135 -20.20 4.71 -18.99
N LEU A 136 -21.32 5.37 -19.28
CA LEU A 136 -22.06 6.18 -18.33
C LEU A 136 -22.56 5.36 -17.14
N SER A 137 -23.12 4.17 -17.41
CA SER A 137 -23.59 3.25 -16.36
C SER A 137 -22.45 2.82 -15.43
N ARG A 138 -21.29 2.52 -16.00
CA ARG A 138 -20.10 2.10 -15.23
C ARG A 138 -19.50 3.23 -14.41
N LEU A 139 -19.30 4.41 -14.99
CA LEU A 139 -18.86 5.61 -14.26
C LEU A 139 -19.82 5.95 -13.11
N SER A 140 -21.13 5.81 -13.34
CA SER A 140 -22.16 6.02 -12.32
C SER A 140 -22.06 5.04 -11.16
N PHE A 141 -21.77 3.78 -11.46
CA PHE A 141 -21.55 2.75 -10.44
C PHE A 141 -20.29 3.06 -9.62
N MET A 142 -19.17 3.37 -10.27
CA MET A 142 -17.90 3.71 -9.62
C MET A 142 -18.03 4.96 -8.73
N ALA A 143 -18.70 6.00 -9.23
CA ALA A 143 -18.97 7.21 -8.46
C ALA A 143 -19.75 6.93 -7.16
N LYS A 144 -20.73 6.01 -7.21
CA LYS A 144 -21.47 5.58 -6.02
C LYS A 144 -20.56 4.83 -5.03
N GLN A 145 -19.61 4.03 -5.53
CA GLN A 145 -18.67 3.30 -4.69
C GLN A 145 -17.68 4.24 -4.01
N GLU A 146 -17.11 5.19 -4.73
CA GLU A 146 -16.26 6.25 -4.15
C GLU A 146 -17.00 7.07 -3.08
N MET A 147 -18.25 7.46 -3.35
CA MET A 147 -19.03 8.21 -2.38
C MET A 147 -19.25 7.45 -1.06
N LYS A 148 -19.33 6.10 -1.11
CA LYS A 148 -19.39 5.27 0.11
C LYS A 148 -18.06 5.31 0.87
N VAL A 149 -16.94 5.23 0.16
CA VAL A 149 -15.59 5.32 0.73
C VAL A 149 -15.39 6.65 1.46
N PHE A 150 -15.84 7.77 0.87
CA PHE A 150 -15.77 9.08 1.52
C PHE A 150 -16.62 9.15 2.80
N ARG A 151 -17.80 8.53 2.81
CA ARG A 151 -18.66 8.43 4.01
C ARG A 151 -18.03 7.61 5.12
N GLU A 152 -17.17 6.64 4.80
CA GLU A 152 -16.38 5.89 5.79
C GLU A 152 -15.21 6.72 6.37
N GLY A 153 -15.00 7.93 5.86
CA GLY A 153 -13.90 8.81 6.24
C GLY A 153 -12.57 8.35 5.65
N LYS A 154 -12.60 7.73 4.46
CA LYS A 154 -11.41 7.44 3.67
C LYS A 154 -11.20 8.55 2.66
N LEU A 155 -10.21 9.42 2.88
CA LEU A 155 -9.94 10.55 1.99
C LEU A 155 -8.75 10.26 1.07
N PRO A 156 -8.89 10.45 -0.25
CA PRO A 156 -7.75 10.37 -1.15
C PRO A 156 -6.80 11.54 -0.87
N ILE A 157 -5.52 11.23 -0.70
CA ILE A 157 -4.44 12.22 -0.65
C ILE A 157 -3.49 11.87 -1.78
N ASP A 158 -3.15 12.87 -2.60
CA ASP A 158 -2.19 12.69 -3.67
C ASP A 158 -0.83 12.29 -3.09
N GLU A 159 -0.10 11.41 -3.79
CA GLU A 159 1.20 10.88 -3.35
C GLU A 159 1.19 10.17 -1.97
N CYS A 160 0.07 9.55 -1.59
CA CYS A 160 -0.02 8.71 -0.39
C CYS A 160 0.16 7.22 -0.74
N TYR A 161 1.10 6.54 -0.08
CA TYR A 161 1.43 5.14 -0.33
C TYR A 161 1.58 4.37 0.98
N TYR A 162 1.14 3.10 0.98
CA TYR A 162 1.47 2.17 2.06
C TYR A 162 2.74 1.40 1.69
N LEU A 163 3.83 1.67 2.40
CA LEU A 163 5.14 1.11 2.12
C LEU A 163 5.62 0.20 3.24
N MET A 164 6.38 -0.82 2.86
CA MET A 164 7.04 -1.70 3.81
C MET A 164 8.25 -0.99 4.44
N GLY A 165 8.12 -0.57 5.69
CA GLY A 165 9.20 0.07 6.43
C GLY A 165 10.34 -0.89 6.76
N THR A 166 11.58 -0.47 6.47
CA THR A 166 12.81 -1.16 6.88
C THR A 166 13.76 -0.20 7.57
N THR A 167 14.56 -0.72 8.51
CA THR A 167 15.68 0.02 9.09
C THR A 167 16.75 0.26 8.04
N ASP A 168 17.44 1.40 8.08
CA ASP A 168 18.61 1.64 7.24
C ASP A 168 19.73 0.63 7.57
N PRO A 169 20.06 -0.30 6.65
CA PRO A 169 21.10 -1.27 6.89
C PRO A 169 22.51 -0.70 6.69
N THR A 170 22.64 0.48 6.08
CA THR A 170 23.92 1.14 5.78
C THR A 170 24.35 2.11 6.87
N GLY A 171 23.40 2.61 7.67
CA GLY A 171 23.65 3.59 8.72
C GLY A 171 24.04 4.97 8.19
N THR A 172 23.65 5.30 6.96
CA THR A 172 23.93 6.57 6.29
C THR A 172 22.87 7.63 6.55
N LEU A 173 21.63 7.23 6.87
CA LEU A 173 20.54 8.15 7.17
C LEU A 173 20.73 8.79 8.56
N LYS A 174 20.58 10.12 8.63
CA LYS A 174 20.62 10.88 9.88
C LYS A 174 19.29 10.73 10.65
N PRO A 175 19.24 11.15 11.94
CA PRO A 175 17.98 11.25 12.66
C PRO A 175 16.95 12.08 11.87
N ASN A 176 15.72 11.58 11.78
CA ASN A 176 14.59 12.15 11.03
C ASN A 176 14.71 12.09 9.49
N GLU A 177 15.68 11.38 8.93
CA GLU A 177 15.75 11.12 7.49
C GLU A 177 15.19 9.74 7.14
N VAL A 178 14.56 9.65 5.98
CA VAL A 178 14.02 8.40 5.41
C VAL A 178 14.37 8.32 3.93
N CYS A 179 14.67 7.11 3.44
CA CYS A 179 14.82 6.83 2.01
C CYS A 179 13.55 6.15 1.50
N VAL A 180 12.92 6.75 0.49
CA VAL A 180 11.69 6.24 -0.13
C VAL A 180 12.00 5.83 -1.56
N ILE A 181 11.61 4.60 -1.91
CA ILE A 181 11.73 4.04 -3.26
C ILE A 181 10.32 3.60 -3.66
N LEU A 182 9.76 4.26 -4.68
CA LEU A 182 8.41 4.04 -5.21
C LEU A 182 8.45 3.25 -6.53
#